data_AF-A0A921R8D8-F1
#
_entry.id   AF-A0A921R8D8-F1
#
_cell.length_a   1.000
_cell.length_b   1.000
_cell.length_c   1.000
_cell.angle_alpha   90.00
_cell.angle_beta   90.00
_cell.angle_gamma   90.00
#
_symmetry.space_group_name_H-M   'P 1'
#
loop_
_entity.id
_entity.type
_entity.pdbx_description
1 polymer ?
#
loop_
_entity_poly.entity_id
_entity_poly.type
_entity_poly.pdbx_seq_one_letter_code
_entity_poly.pdbx_strand_id
1 'polypeptide(L)'
;MELIHFENVINYWENCDAVAVKCMQSAKGDEKATQCPRRHIKSICSRPKAKEGWIREHLLGKSVDFSARTLITPDPNINMMNWEYHGVFDLDLKYLETVTPYNIELSLNVTTLLNWCPDLFSSREKVGAIWLPVRAALPWKVLR
;
A
#
# COMPACT_ATOMS: atom_id res chain seq x y z
N MET A 1 55.00 -18.86 -9.37
CA MET A 1 53.98 -17.80 -9.27
C MET A 1 52.62 -18.24 -9.79
N GLU A 2 52.52 -19.11 -10.80
CA GLU A 2 51.23 -19.50 -11.38
C GLU A 2 50.35 -20.38 -10.48
N LEU A 3 50.93 -21.29 -9.68
CA LEU A 3 50.17 -22.15 -8.76
C LEU A 3 49.52 -21.35 -7.61
N ILE A 4 50.22 -20.35 -7.08
CA ILE A 4 49.69 -19.44 -6.04
C ILE A 4 48.51 -18.64 -6.60
N HIS A 5 48.56 -18.26 -7.88
CA HIS A 5 47.47 -17.55 -8.53
C HIS A 5 46.23 -18.45 -8.70
N PHE A 6 46.43 -19.72 -9.06
CA PHE A 6 45.35 -20.70 -9.17
C PHE A 6 44.69 -20.99 -7.81
N GLU A 7 45.47 -21.20 -6.75
CA GLU A 7 44.94 -21.39 -5.39
C GLU A 7 44.17 -20.16 -4.90
N ASN A 8 44.66 -18.95 -5.19
CA ASN A 8 43.95 -17.71 -4.85
C ASN A 8 42.62 -17.58 -5.58
N VAL A 9 42.55 -18.01 -6.85
CA VAL A 9 41.30 -18.01 -7.62
C VAL A 9 40.33 -19.02 -7.03
N ILE A 10 40.76 -20.25 -6.71
CA ILE A 10 39.91 -21.27 -6.08
C ILE A 10 39.36 -20.78 -4.75
N ASN A 11 40.22 -20.24 -3.88
CA ASN A 11 39.82 -19.66 -2.60
C ASN A 11 38.82 -18.51 -2.77
N TYR A 12 38.96 -17.70 -3.83
CA TYR A 12 38.02 -16.62 -4.11
C TYR A 12 36.63 -17.15 -4.50
N TRP A 13 36.57 -18.17 -5.36
CA TRP A 13 35.32 -18.83 -5.74
C TRP A 13 34.63 -19.49 -4.55
N GLU A 14 35.37 -20.25 -3.74
CA GLU A 14 34.83 -20.90 -2.53
C GLU A 14 34.27 -19.87 -1.52
N ASN A 15 34.95 -18.73 -1.37
CA ASN A 15 34.45 -17.63 -0.54
C ASN A 15 33.18 -16.99 -1.08
N CYS A 16 33.06 -16.83 -2.41
CA CYS A 16 31.85 -16.30 -3.04
C CYS A 16 30.65 -17.23 -2.83
N ASP A 17 30.86 -18.54 -3.02
CA ASP A 17 29.82 -19.55 -2.82
C ASP A 17 29.39 -19.63 -1.35
N ALA A 18 30.34 -19.56 -0.41
CA ALA A 18 30.05 -19.55 1.02
C ALA A 18 29.20 -18.33 1.43
N VAL A 19 29.48 -17.15 0.88
CA VAL A 19 28.67 -15.94 1.13
C VAL A 19 27.27 -16.07 0.55
N ALA A 20 27.12 -16.65 -0.64
CA ALA A 20 25.83 -16.86 -1.27
C ALA A 20 24.95 -17.83 -0.46
N VAL A 21 25.52 -18.95 0.00
CA VAL A 21 24.81 -19.94 0.84
C VAL A 21 24.35 -19.32 2.16
N LYS A 22 25.21 -18.56 2.84
CA LYS A 22 24.87 -17.84 4.09
C LYS A 22 23.74 -16.82 3.89
N CYS A 23 23.62 -16.22 2.71
CA CYS A 23 22.54 -15.29 2.38
C CYS A 23 21.22 -16.02 2.05
N MET A 24 21.28 -17.20 1.45
CA MET A 24 20.09 -17.96 1.08
C MET A 24 19.48 -18.72 2.26
N GLN A 25 20.30 -19.46 3.01
CA GLN A 25 19.85 -20.37 4.06
C GLN A 25 20.50 -20.03 5.40
N SER A 26 19.76 -20.22 6.49
CA SER A 26 20.33 -20.20 7.85
C SER A 26 20.13 -21.58 8.44
N ALA A 27 21.17 -22.40 8.40
CA ALA A 27 21.22 -23.65 9.16
C ALA A 27 21.63 -23.38 10.61
N LYS A 28 21.28 -24.28 11.52
CA LYS A 28 21.73 -24.22 12.93
C LYS A 28 23.19 -24.70 12.98
N GLY A 29 24.10 -23.83 13.40
CA GLY A 29 25.53 -24.15 13.55
C GLY A 29 26.46 -23.32 12.66
N ASP A 30 25.94 -22.71 11.60
CA ASP A 30 26.76 -21.92 10.68
C ASP A 30 26.90 -20.46 11.12
N GLU A 31 28.09 -19.91 10.86
CA GLU A 31 28.35 -18.49 11.00
C GLU A 31 27.51 -17.67 10.02
N LYS A 32 26.72 -16.74 10.56
CA LYS A 32 25.83 -15.89 9.76
C LYS A 32 26.63 -14.80 9.06
N ALA A 33 26.33 -14.57 7.78
CA ALA A 33 26.87 -13.42 7.06
C ALA A 33 26.45 -12.12 7.74
N THR A 34 27.37 -11.16 7.80
CA THR A 34 27.22 -9.92 8.56
C THR A 34 27.50 -8.74 7.64
N GLN A 35 26.55 -7.83 7.45
CA GLN A 35 26.63 -6.72 6.47
C GLN A 35 27.27 -5.45 7.05
N CYS A 36 27.29 -5.35 8.38
CA CYS A 36 27.87 -4.27 9.18
C CYS A 36 28.37 -4.90 10.48
N PRO A 37 29.39 -4.38 11.17
CA PRO A 37 30.14 -5.09 12.22
C PRO A 37 29.32 -5.69 13.38
N ARG A 38 28.02 -5.40 13.48
CA ARG A 38 27.12 -5.93 14.52
C ARG A 38 25.74 -6.43 14.03
N ARG A 39 25.46 -6.43 12.72
CA ARG A 39 24.13 -6.86 12.22
C ARG A 39 24.25 -8.04 11.25
N HIS A 40 23.78 -9.19 11.73
CA HIS A 40 23.59 -10.39 10.92
C HIS A 40 22.56 -10.14 9.80
N ILE A 41 22.86 -10.63 8.61
CA ILE A 41 21.96 -10.62 7.47
C ILE A 41 20.85 -11.63 7.73
N LYS A 42 19.59 -11.20 7.61
CA LYS A 42 18.46 -12.14 7.58
C LYS A 42 18.53 -12.89 6.25
N SER A 43 18.56 -14.22 6.28
CA SER A 43 18.59 -15.04 5.07
C SER A 43 17.25 -14.99 4.34
N ILE A 44 17.25 -15.28 3.03
CA ILE A 44 16.03 -15.29 2.22
C ILE A 44 15.03 -16.31 2.76
N CYS A 45 15.48 -17.53 3.09
CA CYS A 45 14.61 -18.56 3.67
C CYS A 45 14.08 -18.23 5.07
N SER A 46 14.75 -17.35 5.83
CA SER A 46 14.26 -16.94 7.16
C SER A 46 13.07 -15.98 7.07
N ARG A 47 12.96 -15.18 6.01
CA ARG A 47 11.90 -14.19 5.82
C ARG A 47 10.49 -14.80 5.70
N PRO A 48 10.23 -15.87 4.93
CA PRO A 48 8.89 -16.47 4.89
C PRO A 48 8.60 -17.36 6.10
N LYS A 49 9.62 -17.92 6.77
CA LYS A 49 9.47 -18.85 7.90
C LYS A 49 9.23 -18.16 9.24
N ALA A 50 9.69 -16.92 9.40
CA ALA A 50 9.56 -16.18 10.65
C ALA A 50 8.11 -15.78 10.96
N LYS A 51 7.83 -15.50 12.24
CA LYS A 51 6.55 -14.95 12.68
C LYS A 51 6.31 -13.56 12.08
N GLU A 52 7.36 -12.75 12.03
CA GLU A 52 7.43 -11.45 11.33
C GLU A 52 7.71 -11.62 9.83
N GLY A 53 7.20 -12.71 9.25
CA GLY A 53 7.52 -13.11 7.90
C GLY A 53 6.50 -12.64 6.88
N TRP A 54 6.89 -12.62 5.61
CA TRP A 54 6.03 -12.16 4.51
C TRP A 54 4.67 -12.87 4.47
N ILE A 55 4.67 -14.19 4.71
CA ILE A 55 3.43 -14.98 4.65
C ILE A 55 2.44 -14.53 5.72
N ARG A 56 2.89 -14.24 6.94
CA ARG A 56 1.97 -13.90 8.04
C ARG A 56 1.62 -12.41 8.05
N GLU A 57 2.62 -11.55 7.88
CA GLU A 57 2.42 -10.10 7.96
C GLU A 57 1.81 -9.51 6.69
N HIS A 58 2.17 -10.02 5.51
CA HIS A 58 1.77 -9.40 4.23
C HIS A 58 0.69 -10.18 3.49
N LEU A 59 0.56 -11.50 3.72
CA LEU A 59 -0.46 -12.32 3.05
C LEU A 59 -1.64 -12.67 3.97
N LEU A 60 -1.39 -13.18 5.19
CA LEU A 60 -2.46 -13.66 6.08
C LEU A 60 -3.08 -12.59 6.99
N GLY A 61 -2.38 -11.50 7.27
CA GLY A 61 -2.80 -10.48 8.26
C GLY A 61 -2.38 -9.06 7.91
N LYS A 62 -2.47 -8.70 6.63
CA LYS A 62 -2.12 -7.36 6.14
C LYS A 62 -3.08 -6.29 6.65
N SER A 63 -2.57 -5.06 6.80
CA SER A 63 -3.40 -3.88 7.05
C SER A 63 -4.34 -3.60 5.87
N VAL A 64 -5.51 -3.04 6.17
CA VAL A 64 -6.58 -2.74 5.21
C VAL A 64 -6.83 -1.24 5.21
N ASP A 65 -6.83 -0.64 4.02
CA ASP A 65 -6.86 0.82 3.86
C ASP A 65 -8.26 1.43 4.05
N PHE A 66 -9.34 0.69 3.73
CA PHE A 66 -10.72 1.14 3.90
C PHE A 66 -11.36 0.60 5.19
N SER A 67 -10.74 0.87 6.33
CA SER A 67 -11.26 0.46 7.63
C SER A 67 -11.06 1.54 8.69
N ALA A 68 -12.02 1.64 9.61
CA ALA A 68 -11.95 2.58 10.71
C ALA A 68 -12.41 1.90 12.01
N ARG A 69 -11.96 2.42 13.16
CA ARG A 69 -12.20 1.84 14.49
C ARG A 69 -12.62 2.95 15.46
N THR A 70 -13.68 2.73 16.22
CA THR A 70 -14.26 3.71 17.15
C THR A 70 -14.69 3.08 18.48
N LEU A 71 -14.91 3.95 19.48
CA LEU A 71 -15.61 3.59 20.70
C LEU A 71 -17.12 3.54 20.42
N ILE A 72 -17.81 2.53 20.94
CA ILE A 72 -19.25 2.38 20.78
C ILE A 72 -19.97 3.06 21.94
N THR A 73 -20.86 4.00 21.64
CA THR A 73 -21.74 4.66 22.61
C THR A 73 -23.18 4.21 22.36
N PRO A 74 -23.94 3.79 23.38
CA PRO A 74 -25.34 3.39 23.19
C PRO A 74 -26.21 4.63 22.91
N ASP A 75 -26.96 4.63 21.82
CA ASP A 75 -27.98 5.65 21.51
C ASP A 75 -29.36 4.99 21.38
N PRO A 76 -30.35 5.37 22.22
CA PRO A 76 -31.69 4.78 22.20
C PRO A 76 -32.56 5.21 21.01
N ASN A 77 -32.17 6.25 20.25
CA ASN A 77 -32.94 6.74 19.12
C ASN A 77 -32.64 6.01 17.80
N ILE A 78 -31.63 5.12 17.79
CA ILE A 78 -31.19 4.39 16.59
C ILE A 78 -31.87 3.02 16.54
N ASN A 79 -32.41 2.68 15.38
CA ASN A 79 -32.98 1.34 15.13
C ASN A 79 -31.89 0.27 15.13
N MET A 80 -32.23 -0.97 15.53
CA MET A 80 -31.26 -2.08 15.67
C MET A 80 -30.43 -2.39 14.40
N MET A 81 -30.97 -2.12 13.21
CA MET A 81 -30.28 -2.37 11.93
C MET A 81 -29.46 -1.17 11.43
N ASN A 82 -29.65 0.00 12.06
CA ASN A 82 -28.98 1.22 11.69
C ASN A 82 -27.77 1.42 12.59
N TRP A 83 -26.71 1.94 12.01
CA TRP A 83 -25.55 2.42 12.73
C TRP A 83 -25.30 3.84 12.24
N GLU A 84 -25.05 4.74 13.18
CA GLU A 84 -24.65 6.10 12.86
C GLU A 84 -23.13 6.19 12.97
N TYR A 85 -22.53 6.93 12.05
CA TYR A 85 -21.12 7.21 12.07
C TYR A 85 -20.86 8.69 12.34
N HIS A 86 -19.73 8.99 12.96
CA HIS A 86 -19.36 10.37 13.21
C HIS A 86 -18.85 11.00 11.93
N GLY A 87 -19.35 12.20 11.61
CA GLY A 87 -19.07 12.89 10.33
C GLY A 87 -17.60 13.19 10.04
N VAL A 88 -16.68 13.02 11.00
CA VAL A 88 -15.23 13.12 10.76
C VAL A 88 -14.74 12.00 9.83
N PHE A 89 -15.33 10.80 9.90
CA PHE A 89 -14.84 9.66 9.13
C PHE A 89 -15.40 9.58 7.71
N ASP A 90 -16.57 10.18 7.45
CA ASP A 90 -17.21 10.15 6.13
C ASP A 90 -16.33 10.81 5.05
N LEU A 91 -15.41 11.68 5.46
CA LEU A 91 -14.46 12.35 4.59
C LEU A 91 -13.34 11.44 4.10
N ASP A 92 -12.97 10.44 4.91
CA ASP A 92 -11.82 9.56 4.66
C ASP A 92 -12.23 8.23 4.02
N LEU A 93 -13.41 7.69 4.37
CA LEU A 93 -13.90 6.41 3.84
C LEU A 93 -14.68 6.62 2.53
N LYS A 94 -13.98 6.44 1.41
CA LYS A 94 -14.58 6.56 0.08
C LYS A 94 -14.69 5.23 -0.61
N TYR A 95 -15.85 4.99 -1.22
CA TYR A 95 -16.02 3.92 -2.20
C TYR A 95 -15.98 4.52 -3.60
N LEU A 96 -15.49 3.73 -4.56
CA LEU A 96 -15.50 4.11 -5.97
C LEU A 96 -16.71 3.44 -6.63
N GLU A 97 -17.68 4.25 -7.05
CA GLU A 97 -18.79 3.80 -7.88
C GLU A 97 -18.41 3.85 -9.36
N THR A 98 -18.75 2.80 -10.10
CA THR A 98 -18.64 2.80 -11.56
C THR A 98 -19.78 3.62 -12.16
N VAL A 99 -19.45 4.45 -13.15
CA VAL A 99 -20.45 5.28 -13.83
C VAL A 99 -21.32 4.39 -14.72
N THR A 100 -22.62 4.33 -14.41
CA THR A 100 -23.66 3.66 -15.19
C THR A 100 -24.65 4.70 -15.71
N PRO A 101 -25.40 4.45 -16.80
CA PRO A 101 -26.34 5.43 -17.37
C PRO A 101 -27.37 5.97 -16.36
N TYR A 102 -27.70 5.20 -15.33
CA TYR A 102 -28.61 5.59 -14.26
C TYR A 102 -27.99 6.53 -13.21
N ASN A 103 -26.65 6.57 -13.11
CA ASN A 103 -25.91 7.33 -12.08
C ASN A 103 -25.13 8.52 -12.66
N ILE A 104 -25.26 8.78 -13.97
CA ILE A 104 -24.48 9.83 -14.66
C ILE A 104 -24.74 11.20 -14.03
N GLU A 105 -26.00 11.56 -13.82
CA GLU A 105 -26.37 12.90 -13.33
C GLU A 105 -25.81 13.18 -11.92
N LEU A 106 -25.89 12.20 -11.03
CA LEU A 106 -25.35 12.30 -9.67
C LEU A 106 -23.82 12.40 -9.68
N SER A 107 -23.15 11.56 -10.47
CA SER A 107 -21.69 11.58 -10.58
C SER A 107 -21.13 12.89 -11.16
N LEU A 108 -21.83 13.49 -12.13
CA LEU A 108 -21.45 14.77 -12.72
C LEU A 108 -21.59 15.92 -11.71
N ASN A 109 -22.67 15.98 -10.95
CA ASN A 109 -22.86 16.99 -9.90
C ASN A 109 -21.74 16.93 -8.85
N VAL A 110 -21.34 15.73 -8.44
CA VAL A 110 -20.22 15.52 -7.51
C VAL A 110 -18.90 16.03 -8.09
N THR A 111 -18.58 15.73 -9.35
CA THR A 111 -17.36 16.27 -9.98
C THR A 111 -17.37 17.79 -10.08
N THR A 112 -18.55 18.40 -10.22
CA THR A 112 -18.70 19.86 -10.27
C THR A 112 -18.41 20.49 -8.91
N LEU A 113 -18.88 19.86 -7.82
CA LEU A 113 -18.56 20.26 -6.44
C LEU A 113 -17.07 20.08 -6.11
N LEU A 114 -16.46 18.99 -6.55
CA LEU A 114 -15.03 18.71 -6.37
C LEU A 114 -14.13 19.73 -7.08
N ASN A 115 -14.56 20.24 -8.25
CA ASN A 115 -13.82 21.27 -8.98
C ASN A 115 -13.94 22.66 -8.31
N TRP A 116 -14.95 22.87 -7.45
CA TRP A 116 -15.20 24.14 -6.79
C TRP A 116 -14.42 24.29 -5.47
N CYS A 117 -14.11 23.18 -4.78
CA CYS A 117 -13.26 23.18 -3.58
C CYS A 117 -12.27 22.00 -3.60
N PRO A 118 -11.01 22.22 -4.04
CA PRO A 118 -9.97 21.19 -4.07
C PRO A 118 -9.54 20.72 -2.66
N ASP A 119 -9.77 21.55 -1.64
CA ASP A 119 -9.18 21.43 -0.31
C ASP A 119 -9.93 20.42 0.58
N LEU A 120 -11.15 20.06 0.21
CA LEU A 120 -11.96 19.06 0.92
C LEU A 120 -11.43 17.63 0.78
N PHE A 121 -10.50 17.37 -0.15
CA PHE A 121 -9.94 16.03 -0.38
C PHE A 121 -8.43 16.06 -0.64
N SER A 122 -7.67 16.17 0.44
CA SER A 122 -6.20 16.28 0.44
C SER A 122 -5.43 15.00 0.00
N SER A 123 -6.10 13.90 -0.35
CA SER A 123 -5.45 12.62 -0.63
C SER A 123 -5.65 12.20 -2.08
N ARG A 124 -4.95 12.87 -3.00
CA ARG A 124 -5.01 12.59 -4.44
C ARG A 124 -3.84 11.69 -4.85
N GLU A 125 -3.99 10.38 -4.69
CA GLU A 125 -3.15 9.44 -5.45
C GLU A 125 -3.75 9.25 -6.85
N LYS A 126 -2.93 9.50 -7.87
CA LYS A 126 -3.27 9.31 -9.28
C LYS A 126 -3.45 7.82 -9.55
N VAL A 127 -4.68 7.35 -9.63
CA VAL A 127 -5.03 6.10 -10.32
C VAL A 127 -5.84 6.46 -11.56
N GLY A 128 -5.46 5.85 -12.68
CA GLY A 128 -5.68 6.34 -14.04
C GLY A 128 -7.13 6.49 -14.50
N ALA A 129 -7.23 7.33 -15.54
CA ALA A 129 -8.35 7.56 -16.46
C ALA A 129 -9.61 8.22 -15.89
N ILE A 130 -9.59 9.56 -15.87
CA ILE A 130 -10.40 10.41 -16.77
C ILE A 130 -9.68 11.77 -16.84
N TRP A 131 -9.11 12.07 -18.01
CA TRP A 131 -8.90 13.45 -18.46
C TRP A 131 -9.91 13.68 -19.56
N LEU A 132 -10.95 14.48 -19.32
CA LEU A 132 -11.76 15.04 -20.38
C LEU A 132 -11.86 16.56 -20.19
N PRO A 133 -11.04 17.34 -20.90
CA PRO A 133 -11.38 18.70 -21.24
C PRO A 133 -11.58 18.79 -22.76
N VAL A 134 -12.82 18.72 -23.24
CA VAL A 134 -13.18 19.28 -24.55
C VAL A 134 -14.55 19.94 -24.47
N ARG A 135 -14.51 21.24 -24.13
CA ARG A 135 -15.24 22.33 -24.80
C ARG A 135 -16.64 22.01 -25.36
N ALA A 136 -17.67 22.38 -24.61
CA ALA A 136 -18.97 22.83 -25.15
C ALA A 136 -19.47 23.97 -24.23
N ALA A 137 -19.11 25.21 -24.54
CA ALA A 137 -19.98 26.15 -25.25
C ALA A 137 -21.32 26.35 -24.54
N LEU A 138 -21.41 27.34 -23.64
CA LEU A 138 -22.59 28.20 -23.56
C LEU A 138 -22.19 29.66 -23.30
N PRO A 139 -22.64 30.60 -24.15
CA PRO A 139 -22.44 32.02 -23.97
C PRO A 139 -23.41 32.60 -22.92
N TRP A 140 -22.88 33.48 -22.07
CA TRP A 140 -23.53 34.65 -21.48
C TRP A 140 -24.99 34.91 -21.88
N LYS A 141 -25.94 34.83 -20.93
CA LYS A 141 -27.12 35.73 -20.86
C LYS A 141 -27.98 35.56 -19.59
N VAL A 142 -28.38 36.73 -19.08
CA VAL A 142 -29.48 37.06 -18.14
C VAL A 142 -29.26 36.87 -16.64
N LEU A 143 -28.76 37.95 -16.00
CA LEU A 143 -29.39 38.51 -14.81
C LEU A 143 -29.37 40.05 -14.93
N ARG A 144 -30.44 40.60 -15.50
CA ARG A 144 -31.04 41.87 -15.10
C ARG A 144 -32.54 41.79 -15.37
#